data_AF-A0A8T2HNF1-F1
#
_entry.id   AF-A0A8T2HNF1-F1
#
_cell.length_a   1.000
_cell.length_b   1.000
_cell.length_c   1.000
_cell.angle_alpha   90.00
_cell.angle_beta   90.00
_cell.angle_gamma   90.00
#
_symmetry.space_group_name_H-M   'P 1'
#
loop_
_entity.id
_entity.type
_entity.pdbx_description
1 polymer ?
#
loop_
_entity_poly.entity_id
_entity_poly.type
_entity_poly.pdbx_seq_one_letter_code
_entity_poly.pdbx_strand_id
1 'polypeptide(L)'
;MAAAGEIPAPSVPAPPRPGGLASRDATQYPTASERYATGAPAGASQYEETRTSGTRMHMGGGLHIPGASSLYSILGLLLLLAGILCLVMPYRLTDIFFRGERKYYDVIFEELWRILAATLFSAAITAYALKVSSDRRVLNDPVVQRLQLGFFWFALLAVAIHLIHVLFIKSLTLWGLLLGATIMAPTLLLPTAHLGMSGGFGLAVAADSVSDALGNVFAPRRVTFSGVLYSLLTVLFAVVGLGYIILPKLTLKWALGYHAGKRAIFLWQWIGSGMLFLFPAITYTCLERGIQGALWGTVPKTLNVALLVASLFHILEFGSVLATEGISGRWLLPVLLGHWVATLLASILGLSAEEPTAAYEYEPLRGEPAMV
;
A
#
# COMPACT_ATOMS: atom_id res chain seq x y z
N MET A 1 54.83 55.88 -36.19
CA MET A 1 54.86 56.08 -34.73
C MET A 1 53.57 56.80 -34.34
N ALA A 2 52.58 56.06 -33.87
CA ALA A 2 51.35 56.59 -33.30
C ALA A 2 51.06 55.76 -32.04
N ALA A 3 50.86 56.47 -30.94
CA ALA A 3 50.79 55.95 -29.58
C ALA A 3 49.49 55.18 -29.32
N ALA A 4 49.59 54.24 -28.37
CA ALA A 4 48.53 53.38 -27.88
C ALA A 4 47.33 54.19 -27.35
N GLY A 5 46.13 53.80 -27.77
CA GLY A 5 44.87 54.18 -27.12
C GLY A 5 44.51 53.12 -26.07
N GLU A 6 44.52 53.52 -24.80
CA GLU A 6 43.99 52.71 -23.70
C GLU A 6 42.45 52.68 -23.76
N ILE A 7 41.90 51.46 -23.71
CA ILE A 7 40.46 51.21 -23.55
C ILE A 7 40.18 51.16 -22.04
N PRO A 8 39.24 51.95 -21.48
CA PRO A 8 38.93 51.88 -20.06
C PRO A 8 38.19 50.59 -19.69
N ALA A 9 38.61 49.98 -18.59
CA ALA A 9 37.97 48.80 -18.01
C ALA A 9 36.57 49.11 -17.44
N PRO A 10 35.62 48.16 -17.46
CA PRO A 10 34.28 48.35 -16.89
C PRO A 10 34.34 48.50 -15.37
N SER A 11 33.63 49.50 -14.85
CA SER A 11 33.50 49.78 -13.43
C SER A 11 32.67 48.71 -12.71
N VAL A 12 33.29 48.06 -11.73
CA VAL A 12 32.61 47.16 -10.77
C VAL A 12 31.89 48.04 -9.73
N PRO A 13 30.58 47.87 -9.49
CA PRO A 13 29.88 48.61 -8.45
C PRO A 13 30.34 48.16 -7.06
N ALA A 14 30.60 49.13 -6.17
CA ALA A 14 31.01 48.90 -4.80
C ALA A 14 29.91 48.20 -3.97
N PRO A 15 30.27 47.35 -2.98
CA PRO A 15 29.32 46.75 -2.07
C PRO A 15 28.66 47.81 -1.17
N PRO A 16 27.38 47.65 -0.79
CA PRO A 16 26.70 48.59 0.08
C PRO A 16 27.32 48.56 1.49
N ARG A 17 27.62 49.74 2.05
CA ARG A 17 28.03 49.91 3.44
C ARG A 17 26.87 49.58 4.39
N PRO A 18 27.12 48.96 5.54
CA PRO A 18 26.11 48.75 6.57
C PRO A 18 25.73 50.10 7.20
N GLY A 19 24.47 50.51 7.00
CA GLY A 19 23.87 51.63 7.70
C GLY A 19 23.70 51.31 9.19
N GLY A 20 24.02 52.28 10.03
CA GLY A 20 24.03 52.15 11.48
C GLY A 20 22.67 51.75 12.07
N LEU A 21 22.71 50.75 12.95
CA LEU A 21 21.64 50.44 13.88
C LEU A 21 21.57 51.56 14.92
N ALA A 22 20.53 52.38 14.84
CA ALA A 22 20.05 53.14 15.99
C ALA A 22 19.53 52.15 17.02
N SER A 23 19.97 52.31 18.26
CA SER A 23 19.52 51.53 19.42
C SER A 23 18.00 51.66 19.60
N ARG A 24 17.28 50.54 19.48
CA ARG A 24 15.93 50.38 20.03
C ARG A 24 15.86 49.02 20.74
N ASP A 25 15.79 49.12 22.04
CA ASP A 25 15.24 48.22 23.06
C ASP A 25 14.99 46.77 22.67
N ALA A 26 15.69 45.88 23.38
CA ALA A 26 15.46 44.45 23.42
C ALA A 26 14.13 44.15 24.15
N THR A 27 13.03 44.05 23.41
CA THR A 27 11.82 43.33 23.85
C THR A 27 11.07 42.77 22.64
N GLN A 28 10.83 41.45 22.69
CA GLN A 28 9.88 40.65 21.90
C GLN A 28 10.17 40.45 20.40
N TYR A 29 10.90 39.37 20.10
CA TYR A 29 10.68 38.62 18.86
C TYR A 29 9.38 37.82 18.99
N PRO A 30 8.49 37.84 17.99
CA PRO A 30 7.31 36.99 17.98
C PRO A 30 7.72 35.52 17.85
N THR A 31 7.16 34.66 18.71
CA THR A 31 7.41 33.20 18.68
C THR A 31 6.89 32.59 17.38
N ALA A 32 7.45 31.44 16.97
CA ALA A 32 7.14 30.75 15.72
C ALA A 32 5.63 30.44 15.52
N SER A 33 4.83 30.48 16.58
CA SER A 33 3.37 30.37 16.56
C SER A 33 2.65 31.53 15.84
N GLU A 34 3.20 32.75 15.84
CA GLU A 34 2.51 33.93 15.29
C GLU A 34 2.62 34.05 13.76
N ARG A 35 3.57 33.34 13.14
CA ARG A 35 3.72 33.33 11.66
C ARG A 35 2.68 32.46 10.95
N TYR A 36 1.97 31.59 11.67
CA TYR A 36 0.94 30.71 11.10
C TYR A 36 -0.46 31.34 11.04
N ALA A 37 -0.67 32.50 11.67
CA ALA A 37 -1.99 33.12 11.72
C ALA A 37 -2.36 33.95 10.47
N THR A 38 -1.40 34.38 9.65
CA THR A 38 -1.64 35.35 8.57
C THR A 38 -1.65 34.78 7.15
N GLY A 39 -1.66 33.45 6.99
CA GLY A 39 -1.62 32.80 5.67
C GLY A 39 -2.74 31.80 5.38
N ALA A 40 -3.68 31.57 6.30
CA ALA A 40 -4.79 30.66 6.07
C ALA A 40 -5.92 31.38 5.32
N PRO A 41 -6.43 30.84 4.18
CA PRO A 41 -7.68 31.33 3.62
C PRO A 41 -8.79 31.18 4.68
N ALA A 42 -9.54 32.27 4.89
CA ALA A 42 -10.63 32.37 5.85
C ALA A 42 -11.64 31.24 5.63
N GLY A 43 -11.60 30.23 6.50
CA GLY A 43 -12.43 29.01 6.39
C GLY A 43 -11.89 27.82 7.18
N ALA A 44 -10.60 27.83 7.56
CA ALA A 44 -9.98 26.71 8.29
C ALA A 44 -10.21 26.72 9.82
N SER A 45 -10.64 27.84 10.42
CA SER A 45 -10.67 27.99 11.88
C SER A 45 -11.91 27.44 12.59
N GLN A 46 -12.96 27.02 11.87
CA GLN A 46 -14.15 26.41 12.49
C GLN A 46 -14.14 24.88 12.52
N TYR A 47 -13.17 24.22 11.87
CA TYR A 47 -13.13 22.75 11.77
C TYR A 47 -12.20 22.07 12.78
N GLU A 48 -11.41 22.85 13.54
CA GLU A 48 -10.48 22.30 14.52
C GLU A 48 -11.15 22.04 15.89
N GLU A 49 -12.28 22.69 16.19
CA GLU A 49 -12.92 22.62 17.51
C GLU A 49 -13.83 21.39 17.70
N THR A 50 -14.23 20.70 16.63
CA THR A 50 -15.12 19.52 16.74
C THR A 50 -14.36 18.18 16.86
N ARG A 51 -13.02 18.18 16.75
CA ARG A 51 -12.20 16.95 16.85
C ARG A 51 -11.61 16.68 18.23
N THR A 52 -11.78 17.59 19.19
CA THR A 52 -11.18 17.50 20.54
C THR A 52 -11.95 16.64 21.54
N SER A 53 -13.14 16.12 21.20
CA SER A 53 -14.00 15.40 22.16
C SER A 53 -14.13 13.88 21.94
N GLY A 54 -13.30 13.28 21.09
CA GLY A 54 -13.33 11.84 20.83
C GLY A 54 -11.95 11.20 20.90
N THR A 55 -11.53 10.82 22.11
CA THR A 55 -10.40 9.92 22.40
C THR A 55 -9.02 10.44 21.97
N ARG A 56 -8.41 11.31 22.80
CA ARG A 56 -6.95 11.44 22.87
C ARG A 56 -6.38 10.08 23.34
N MET A 57 -6.06 9.19 22.40
CA MET A 57 -5.05 8.18 22.69
C MET A 57 -3.72 8.92 22.86
N HIS A 58 -3.10 8.76 24.02
CA HIS A 58 -1.77 9.27 24.30
C HIS A 58 -0.80 8.78 23.20
N MET A 59 -0.44 9.67 22.28
CA MET A 59 0.69 9.46 21.39
C MET A 59 1.97 9.57 22.20
N GLY A 60 2.31 8.49 22.91
CA GLY A 60 3.64 8.27 23.44
C GLY A 60 4.64 8.23 22.28
N GLY A 61 5.82 8.81 22.50
CA GLY A 61 6.88 8.96 21.50
C GLY A 61 7.11 7.71 20.66
N GLY A 62 7.46 7.93 19.38
CA GLY A 62 7.55 6.90 18.34
C GLY A 62 8.06 5.56 18.89
N LEU A 63 7.18 4.57 18.92
CA LEU A 63 7.47 3.24 19.46
C LEU A 63 8.51 2.59 18.54
N HIS A 64 9.78 2.76 18.89
CA HIS A 64 10.88 2.14 18.18
C HIS A 64 11.04 0.72 18.71
N ILE A 65 10.57 -0.24 17.92
CA ILE A 65 10.75 -1.67 18.22
C ILE A 65 12.08 -2.09 17.61
N PRO A 66 13.12 -2.38 18.42
CA PRO A 66 14.42 -2.77 17.90
C PRO A 66 14.29 -4.00 17.01
N GLY A 67 14.90 -3.96 15.82
CA GLY A 67 14.89 -5.08 14.87
C GLY A 67 13.66 -5.18 13.97
N ALA A 68 12.62 -4.34 14.15
CA ALA A 68 11.42 -4.35 13.30
C ALA A 68 11.74 -4.21 11.79
N SER A 69 12.67 -3.31 11.45
CA SER A 69 13.15 -3.13 10.06
C SER A 69 13.73 -4.42 9.47
N SER A 70 14.63 -5.08 10.20
CA SER A 70 15.24 -6.36 9.79
C SER A 70 14.20 -7.47 9.63
N LEU A 71 13.21 -7.53 10.55
CA LEU A 71 12.12 -8.50 10.48
C LEU A 71 11.24 -8.29 9.24
N TYR A 72 10.89 -7.04 8.91
CA TYR A 72 10.16 -6.73 7.68
C TYR A 72 10.98 -6.99 6.42
N SER A 73 12.31 -6.80 6.45
CA SER A 73 13.18 -7.20 5.34
C SER A 73 13.18 -8.72 5.11
N ILE A 74 13.35 -9.51 6.17
CA ILE A 74 13.34 -10.98 6.09
C ILE A 74 11.97 -11.46 5.60
N LEU A 75 10.89 -10.87 6.12
CA LEU A 75 9.53 -11.17 5.69
C LEU A 75 9.29 -10.85 4.21
N GLY A 76 9.79 -9.69 3.74
CA GLY A 76 9.72 -9.32 2.33
C GLY A 76 10.44 -10.32 1.44
N LEU A 77 11.64 -10.78 1.84
CA LEU A 77 12.37 -11.82 1.12
C LEU A 77 11.64 -13.17 1.11
N LEU A 78 11.02 -13.54 2.24
CA LEU A 78 10.24 -14.78 2.34
C LEU A 78 9.02 -14.76 1.41
N LEU A 79 8.27 -13.67 1.38
CA LEU A 79 7.13 -13.46 0.49
C LEU A 79 7.54 -13.42 -0.98
N LEU A 80 8.67 -12.77 -1.28
CA LEU A 80 9.25 -12.73 -2.62
C LEU A 80 9.63 -14.13 -3.10
N LEU A 81 10.35 -14.90 -2.27
CA LEU A 81 10.74 -16.27 -2.59
C LEU A 81 9.51 -17.15 -2.81
N ALA A 82 8.50 -17.02 -1.96
CA ALA A 82 7.23 -17.73 -2.14
C ALA A 82 6.55 -17.37 -3.47
N GLY A 83 6.51 -16.09 -3.84
CA GLY A 83 6.00 -15.64 -5.14
C GLY A 83 6.80 -16.21 -6.32
N ILE A 84 8.13 -16.23 -6.25
CA ILE A 84 8.99 -16.82 -7.28
C ILE A 84 8.70 -18.32 -7.45
N LEU A 85 8.52 -19.05 -6.35
CA LEU A 85 8.16 -20.47 -6.41
C LEU A 85 6.79 -20.68 -7.08
N CYS A 86 5.83 -19.78 -6.83
CA CYS A 86 4.53 -19.81 -7.49
C CYS A 86 4.65 -19.63 -9.02
N LEU A 87 5.61 -18.83 -9.49
CA LEU A 87 5.86 -18.65 -10.93
C LEU A 87 6.58 -19.83 -11.58
N VAL A 88 7.65 -20.32 -10.94
CA VAL A 88 8.59 -21.27 -11.55
C VAL A 88 8.15 -22.71 -11.37
N MET A 89 7.39 -23.00 -10.31
CA MET A 89 7.02 -24.36 -9.93
C MET A 89 5.51 -24.58 -9.66
N PRO A 90 4.58 -24.02 -10.45
CA PRO A 90 3.14 -24.09 -10.17
C PRO A 90 2.62 -25.54 -10.10
N TYR A 91 3.14 -26.40 -10.97
CA TYR A 91 2.80 -27.81 -11.01
C TYR A 91 3.32 -28.58 -9.80
N ARG A 92 4.58 -28.38 -9.39
CA ARG A 92 5.10 -29.04 -8.18
C ARG A 92 4.40 -28.53 -6.92
N LEU A 93 4.13 -27.22 -6.84
CA LEU A 93 3.38 -26.65 -5.73
C LEU A 93 1.99 -27.25 -5.64
N THR A 94 1.30 -27.45 -6.76
CA THR A 94 -0.01 -28.10 -6.78
C THR A 94 0.07 -29.54 -6.22
N ASP A 95 1.18 -30.27 -6.40
CA ASP A 95 1.35 -31.66 -5.91
C ASP A 95 1.60 -31.67 -4.42
N ILE A 96 2.43 -30.74 -3.97
CA ILE A 96 2.77 -30.59 -2.57
C ILE A 96 1.55 -30.08 -1.80
N PHE A 97 0.81 -29.10 -2.31
CA PHE A 97 -0.28 -28.44 -1.61
C PHE A 97 -1.56 -29.26 -1.56
N PHE A 98 -1.92 -30.01 -2.60
CA PHE A 98 -3.25 -30.60 -2.69
C PHE A 98 -3.27 -32.13 -2.64
N ARG A 99 -4.28 -32.68 -1.97
CA ARG A 99 -4.50 -34.13 -1.90
C ARG A 99 -5.14 -34.66 -3.18
N GLY A 100 -4.73 -35.87 -3.61
CA GLY A 100 -5.41 -36.72 -4.59
C GLY A 100 -4.75 -36.75 -5.97
N GLU A 101 -4.90 -37.87 -6.69
CA GLU A 101 -4.31 -38.09 -8.02
C GLU A 101 -4.75 -37.04 -9.04
N ARG A 102 -3.82 -36.62 -9.90
CA ARG A 102 -4.10 -35.78 -11.06
C ARG A 102 -4.55 -36.66 -12.21
N LYS A 103 -5.77 -36.45 -12.72
CA LYS A 103 -6.14 -37.03 -14.01
C LYS A 103 -5.54 -36.24 -15.18
N TYR A 104 -5.39 -34.92 -15.07
CA TYR A 104 -4.72 -34.06 -16.06
C TYR A 104 -4.11 -32.82 -15.39
N TYR A 105 -3.03 -32.30 -15.98
CA TYR A 105 -2.47 -30.99 -15.65
C TYR A 105 -3.37 -29.93 -16.27
N ASP A 106 -4.20 -29.33 -15.44
CA ASP A 106 -5.09 -28.26 -15.84
C ASP A 106 -4.31 -26.94 -15.85
N VAL A 107 -4.31 -26.25 -17.00
CA VAL A 107 -3.61 -24.97 -17.24
C VAL A 107 -4.03 -23.93 -16.19
N ILE A 108 -5.24 -24.03 -15.67
CA ILE A 108 -5.74 -23.12 -14.65
C ILE A 108 -4.91 -23.08 -13.37
N PHE A 109 -4.25 -24.17 -12.97
CA PHE A 109 -3.40 -24.13 -11.79
C PHE A 109 -2.18 -23.26 -12.02
N GLU A 110 -1.61 -23.29 -13.23
CA GLU A 110 -0.52 -22.40 -13.63
C GLU A 110 -0.94 -20.94 -13.51
N GLU A 111 -2.08 -20.58 -14.09
CA GLU A 111 -2.64 -19.22 -14.04
C GLU A 111 -2.91 -18.78 -12.59
N LEU A 112 -3.58 -19.60 -11.79
CA LEU A 112 -3.92 -19.27 -10.40
C LEU A 112 -2.69 -19.11 -9.51
N TRP A 113 -1.65 -19.93 -9.70
CA TRP A 113 -0.40 -19.75 -8.97
C TRP A 113 0.33 -18.47 -9.40
N ARG A 114 0.31 -18.10 -10.69
CA ARG A 114 0.89 -16.84 -11.17
C ARG A 114 0.15 -15.61 -10.65
N ILE A 115 -1.18 -15.65 -10.62
CA ILE A 115 -2.00 -14.60 -10.03
C ILE A 115 -1.72 -14.49 -8.51
N LEU A 116 -1.57 -15.63 -7.81
CA LEU A 116 -1.17 -15.62 -6.40
C LEU A 116 0.25 -15.06 -6.22
N ALA A 117 1.18 -15.35 -7.12
CA ALA A 117 2.53 -14.79 -7.09
C ALA A 117 2.50 -13.25 -7.12
N ALA A 118 1.65 -12.66 -7.95
CA ALA A 118 1.46 -11.20 -8.01
C ALA A 118 0.99 -10.62 -6.66
N THR A 119 0.10 -11.35 -5.97
CA THR A 119 -0.36 -10.99 -4.62
C THR A 119 0.79 -11.08 -3.60
N LEU A 120 1.61 -12.13 -3.68
CA LEU A 120 2.77 -12.31 -2.79
C LEU A 120 3.89 -11.30 -3.04
N PHE A 121 4.14 -10.91 -4.30
CA PHE A 121 5.06 -9.82 -4.62
C PHE A 121 4.56 -8.49 -4.09
N SER A 122 3.26 -8.22 -4.20
CA SER A 122 2.66 -7.03 -3.60
C SER A 122 2.85 -7.04 -2.09
N ALA A 123 2.63 -8.19 -1.44
CA ALA A 123 2.85 -8.36 -0.01
C ALA A 123 4.33 -8.15 0.37
N ALA A 124 5.28 -8.66 -0.44
CA ALA A 124 6.71 -8.45 -0.23
C ALA A 124 7.09 -6.95 -0.31
N ILE A 125 6.54 -6.24 -1.29
CA ILE A 125 6.76 -4.80 -1.47
C ILE A 125 6.09 -4.00 -0.34
N THR A 126 4.91 -4.43 0.13
CA THR A 126 4.26 -3.87 1.33
C THR A 126 5.12 -4.08 2.57
N ALA A 127 5.71 -5.27 2.77
CA ALA A 127 6.66 -5.51 3.85
C ALA A 127 7.87 -4.56 3.74
N TYR A 128 8.39 -4.30 2.53
CA TYR A 128 9.43 -3.31 2.32
C TYR A 128 8.96 -1.87 2.65
N ALA A 129 7.72 -1.49 2.32
CA ALA A 129 7.15 -0.20 2.73
C ALA A 129 7.04 -0.07 4.26
N LEU A 130 6.67 -1.14 4.96
CA LEU A 130 6.65 -1.20 6.43
C LEU A 130 8.06 -1.15 7.02
N LYS A 131 9.04 -1.77 6.36
CA LYS A 131 10.47 -1.63 6.69
C LYS A 131 10.94 -0.18 6.61
N VAL A 132 10.65 0.52 5.51
CA VAL A 132 10.97 1.95 5.35
C VAL A 132 10.28 2.79 6.44
N SER A 133 9.02 2.48 6.74
CA SER A 133 8.28 3.15 7.81
C SER A 133 8.89 2.89 9.20
N SER A 134 9.43 1.69 9.42
CA SER A 134 10.18 1.33 10.63
C SER A 134 11.49 2.09 10.74
N ASP A 135 12.27 2.16 9.65
CA ASP A 135 13.55 2.90 9.62
C ASP A 135 13.33 4.38 9.94
N ARG A 136 12.24 4.94 9.41
CA ARG A 136 11.81 6.33 9.64
C ARG A 136 11.06 6.54 10.97
N ARG A 137 10.85 5.50 11.78
CA ARG A 137 10.13 5.55 13.07
C ARG A 137 8.70 6.08 12.98
N VAL A 138 8.04 5.86 11.84
CA VAL A 138 6.65 6.27 11.58
C VAL A 138 5.68 5.08 11.53
N LEU A 139 6.03 3.94 12.14
CA LEU A 139 5.12 2.79 12.24
C LEU A 139 3.83 3.09 13.01
N ASN A 140 3.85 4.09 13.89
CA ASN A 140 2.68 4.54 14.63
C ASN A 140 1.84 5.58 13.87
N ASP A 141 2.26 6.01 12.68
CA ASP A 141 1.43 6.86 11.83
C ASP A 141 0.10 6.11 11.55
N PRO A 142 -1.06 6.71 11.80
CA PRO A 142 -2.36 6.06 11.58
C PRO A 142 -2.52 5.45 10.18
N VAL A 143 -1.95 6.09 9.16
CA VAL A 143 -1.97 5.57 7.78
C VAL A 143 -1.14 4.28 7.67
N VAL A 144 0.03 4.25 8.30
CA VAL A 144 0.91 3.07 8.32
C VAL A 144 0.34 1.95 9.20
N GLN A 145 -0.33 2.28 10.30
CA GLN A 145 -1.05 1.30 11.12
C GLN A 145 -2.19 0.62 10.35
N ARG A 146 -2.91 1.36 9.50
CA ARG A 146 -3.92 0.78 8.59
C ARG A 146 -3.29 -0.17 7.58
N LEU A 147 -2.11 0.17 7.04
CA LEU A 147 -1.34 -0.74 6.18
C LEU A 147 -0.94 -2.03 6.92
N GLN A 148 -0.46 -1.92 8.16
CA GLN A 148 -0.16 -3.08 9.01
C GLN A 148 -1.41 -3.94 9.28
N LEU A 149 -2.55 -3.30 9.52
CA LEU A 149 -3.81 -3.98 9.78
C LEU A 149 -4.32 -4.74 8.54
N GLY A 150 -4.23 -4.14 7.34
CA GLY A 150 -4.53 -4.84 6.10
C GLY A 150 -3.63 -6.06 5.88
N PHE A 151 -2.34 -5.91 6.19
CA PHE A 151 -1.36 -7.00 6.14
C PHE A 151 -1.68 -8.13 7.13
N PHE A 152 -2.08 -7.77 8.35
CA PHE A 152 -2.56 -8.69 9.37
C PHE A 152 -3.80 -9.47 8.91
N TRP A 153 -4.86 -8.78 8.44
CA TRP A 153 -6.10 -9.46 8.03
C TRP A 153 -5.92 -10.32 6.79
N PHE A 154 -5.07 -9.89 5.85
CA PHE A 154 -4.66 -10.70 4.71
C PHE A 154 -4.08 -12.05 5.17
N ALA A 155 -3.12 -12.00 6.09
CA ALA A 155 -2.47 -13.19 6.63
C ALA A 155 -3.44 -14.05 7.46
N LEU A 156 -4.27 -13.43 8.30
CA LEU A 156 -5.22 -14.14 9.16
C LEU A 156 -6.24 -14.90 8.32
N LEU A 157 -6.84 -14.23 7.33
CA LEU A 157 -7.82 -14.86 6.46
C LEU A 157 -7.17 -15.95 5.60
N ALA A 158 -5.93 -15.75 5.12
CA ALA A 158 -5.19 -16.80 4.43
C ALA A 158 -4.99 -18.04 5.33
N VAL A 159 -4.55 -17.87 6.58
CA VAL A 159 -4.43 -18.98 7.54
C VAL A 159 -5.77 -19.66 7.79
N ALA A 160 -6.85 -18.89 7.96
CA ALA A 160 -8.20 -19.43 8.13
C ALA A 160 -8.63 -20.28 6.92
N ILE A 161 -8.39 -19.80 5.69
CA ILE A 161 -8.66 -20.55 4.45
C ILE A 161 -7.86 -21.85 4.43
N HIS A 162 -6.56 -21.83 4.79
CA HIS A 162 -5.74 -23.04 4.88
C HIS A 162 -6.34 -24.05 5.86
N LEU A 163 -6.67 -23.61 7.09
CA LEU A 163 -7.27 -24.46 8.10
C LEU A 163 -8.60 -25.07 7.63
N ILE A 164 -9.47 -24.27 7.01
CA ILE A 164 -10.74 -24.74 6.47
C ILE A 164 -10.53 -25.81 5.40
N HIS A 165 -9.57 -25.59 4.50
CA HIS A 165 -9.29 -26.51 3.40
C HIS A 165 -8.57 -27.80 3.83
N VAL A 166 -7.86 -27.78 4.95
CA VAL A 166 -7.24 -28.97 5.56
C VAL A 166 -8.26 -29.77 6.37
N LEU A 167 -8.96 -29.11 7.28
CA LEU A 167 -9.75 -29.77 8.33
C LEU A 167 -11.14 -30.18 7.84
N PHE A 168 -11.81 -29.31 7.08
CA PHE A 168 -13.21 -29.52 6.69
C PHE A 168 -13.35 -29.97 5.22
N ILE A 169 -12.74 -29.23 4.28
CA ILE A 169 -12.91 -29.51 2.83
C ILE A 169 -12.02 -30.69 2.39
N LYS A 170 -10.93 -30.94 3.12
CA LYS A 170 -9.93 -32.00 2.90
C LYS A 170 -9.27 -31.95 1.51
N SER A 171 -9.10 -30.74 0.96
CA SER A 171 -8.42 -30.54 -0.33
C SER A 171 -6.92 -30.33 -0.19
N LEU A 172 -6.46 -29.83 0.97
CA LEU A 172 -5.06 -29.48 1.22
C LEU A 172 -4.32 -30.63 1.92
N THR A 173 -3.05 -30.86 1.57
CA THR A 173 -2.15 -31.74 2.32
C THR A 173 -1.68 -31.06 3.62
N LEU A 174 -1.02 -31.80 4.50
CA LEU A 174 -0.32 -31.21 5.65
C LEU A 174 0.82 -30.28 5.18
N TRP A 175 1.52 -30.63 4.10
CA TRP A 175 2.59 -29.80 3.55
C TRP A 175 2.08 -28.46 3.01
N GLY A 176 0.91 -28.44 2.36
CA GLY A 176 0.28 -27.19 1.96
C GLY A 176 -0.03 -26.28 3.14
N LEU A 177 -0.44 -26.85 4.29
CA LEU A 177 -0.67 -26.09 5.51
C LEU A 177 0.63 -25.53 6.06
N LEU A 178 1.67 -26.37 6.18
CA LEU A 178 2.96 -25.98 6.74
C LEU A 178 3.67 -24.92 5.89
N LEU A 179 3.65 -25.07 4.56
CA LEU A 179 4.24 -24.08 3.66
C LEU A 179 3.48 -22.77 3.69
N GLY A 180 2.14 -22.83 3.67
CA GLY A 180 1.29 -21.65 3.84
C GLY A 180 1.53 -20.94 5.18
N ALA A 181 1.58 -21.70 6.27
CA ALA A 181 1.82 -21.18 7.61
C ALA A 181 3.22 -20.58 7.76
N THR A 182 4.25 -21.17 7.16
CA THR A 182 5.62 -20.63 7.18
C THR A 182 5.67 -19.20 6.62
N ILE A 183 4.82 -18.86 5.65
CA ILE A 183 4.79 -17.53 5.04
C ILE A 183 3.77 -16.64 5.77
N MET A 184 2.57 -17.13 6.02
CA MET A 184 1.47 -16.32 6.57
C MET A 184 1.61 -16.08 8.08
N ALA A 185 2.20 -16.98 8.85
CA ALA A 185 2.36 -16.76 10.30
C ALA A 185 3.32 -15.60 10.61
N PRO A 186 4.50 -15.47 9.99
CA PRO A 186 5.31 -14.25 10.14
C PRO A 186 4.60 -12.99 9.63
N THR A 187 3.84 -13.10 8.53
CA THR A 187 3.02 -12.01 7.95
C THR A 187 1.96 -11.52 8.93
N LEU A 188 1.40 -12.42 9.75
CA LEU A 188 0.43 -12.14 10.80
C LEU A 188 1.11 -11.55 12.04
N LEU A 189 2.13 -12.25 12.55
CA LEU A 189 2.73 -11.99 13.87
C LEU A 189 3.42 -10.64 13.96
N LEU A 190 4.12 -10.22 12.91
CA LEU A 190 4.89 -8.97 12.94
C LEU A 190 3.99 -7.74 13.10
N PRO A 191 2.94 -7.53 12.28
CA PRO A 191 1.92 -6.52 12.54
C PRO A 191 1.22 -6.68 13.89
N THR A 192 0.90 -7.90 14.33
CA THR A 192 0.21 -8.11 15.63
C THR A 192 1.05 -7.62 16.80
N ALA A 193 2.35 -7.92 16.82
CA ALA A 193 3.24 -7.44 17.87
C ALA A 193 3.24 -5.91 17.94
N HIS A 194 3.27 -5.24 16.79
CA HIS A 194 3.31 -3.79 16.71
C HIS A 194 1.97 -3.15 17.09
N LEU A 195 0.87 -3.61 16.48
CA LEU A 195 -0.48 -3.11 16.75
C LEU A 195 -0.96 -3.39 18.17
N GLY A 196 -0.55 -4.52 18.74
CA GLY A 196 -0.84 -4.89 20.13
C GLY A 196 -0.15 -3.96 21.13
N MET A 197 1.06 -3.50 20.82
CA MET A 197 1.76 -2.50 21.63
C MET A 197 1.23 -1.08 21.40
N SER A 198 0.63 -0.78 20.24
CA SER A 198 0.11 0.55 19.90
C SER A 198 -1.38 0.74 20.17
N GLY A 199 -2.10 -0.29 20.67
CA GLY A 199 -3.55 -0.24 20.91
C GLY A 199 -4.41 -0.16 19.65
N GLY A 200 -3.84 -0.37 18.46
CA GLY A 200 -4.47 -0.12 17.16
C GLY A 200 -5.22 -1.30 16.56
N PHE A 201 -5.65 -2.26 17.37
CA PHE A 201 -6.23 -3.52 16.88
C PHE A 201 -7.75 -3.43 16.75
N GLY A 202 -8.30 -3.65 15.55
CA GLY A 202 -9.74 -3.75 15.37
C GLY A 202 -10.21 -3.92 13.92
N LEU A 203 -11.19 -4.80 13.69
CA LEU A 203 -11.85 -4.97 12.39
C LEU A 203 -12.59 -3.68 11.97
N ALA A 204 -13.09 -2.92 12.95
CA ALA A 204 -13.75 -1.63 12.71
C ALA A 204 -12.88 -0.67 11.90
N VAL A 205 -11.57 -0.59 12.17
CA VAL A 205 -10.65 0.31 11.45
C VAL A 205 -10.50 -0.07 9.97
N ALA A 206 -10.57 -1.36 9.64
CA ALA A 206 -10.57 -1.82 8.25
C ALA A 206 -11.89 -1.48 7.54
N ALA A 207 -13.03 -1.65 8.23
CA ALA A 207 -14.34 -1.27 7.71
C ALA A 207 -14.47 0.25 7.53
N ASP A 208 -13.94 1.03 8.48
CA ASP A 208 -13.89 2.49 8.44
C ASP A 208 -13.09 2.98 7.24
N SER A 209 -12.01 2.29 6.86
CA SER A 209 -11.22 2.65 5.68
C SER A 209 -12.01 2.46 4.37
N VAL A 210 -12.81 1.40 4.27
CA VAL A 210 -13.71 1.19 3.12
C VAL A 210 -14.86 2.20 3.13
N SER A 211 -15.44 2.47 4.30
CA SER A 211 -16.50 3.46 4.47
C SER A 211 -16.02 4.87 4.12
N ASP A 212 -14.84 5.26 4.60
CA ASP A 212 -14.16 6.52 4.28
C ASP A 212 -13.89 6.63 2.78
N ALA A 213 -13.36 5.57 2.16
CA ALA A 213 -13.11 5.54 0.71
C ALA A 213 -14.42 5.64 -0.09
N LEU A 214 -15.49 4.98 0.36
CA LEU A 214 -16.79 5.07 -0.27
C LEU A 214 -17.37 6.50 -0.15
N GLY A 215 -17.28 7.09 1.04
CA GLY A 215 -17.66 8.47 1.29
C GLY A 215 -16.90 9.42 0.37
N ASN A 216 -15.60 9.20 0.16
CA ASN A 216 -14.77 10.04 -0.71
C ASN A 216 -15.00 9.78 -2.21
N VAL A 217 -15.61 8.65 -2.62
CA VAL A 217 -16.10 8.45 -4.00
C VAL A 217 -17.33 9.33 -4.28
N PHE A 218 -18.27 9.42 -3.34
CA PHE A 218 -19.53 10.16 -3.53
C PHE A 218 -19.43 11.64 -3.13
N ALA A 219 -18.57 11.96 -2.18
CA ALA A 219 -18.34 13.30 -1.65
C ALA A 219 -16.83 13.51 -1.43
N PRO A 220 -16.05 13.78 -2.51
CA PRO A 220 -14.61 13.86 -2.43
C PRO A 220 -14.15 14.99 -1.50
N ARG A 221 -13.32 14.66 -0.50
CA ARG A 221 -12.73 15.60 0.46
C ARG A 221 -11.84 16.64 -0.23
N ARG A 222 -11.17 16.21 -1.31
CA ARG A 222 -10.42 17.05 -2.26
C ARG A 222 -10.56 16.44 -3.65
N VAL A 223 -10.97 17.23 -4.63
CA VAL A 223 -11.11 16.77 -6.02
C VAL A 223 -9.73 16.73 -6.67
N THR A 224 -9.04 15.61 -6.49
CA THR A 224 -7.85 15.26 -7.28
C THR A 224 -8.15 13.97 -8.04
N PHE A 225 -7.66 13.88 -9.27
CA PHE A 225 -7.87 12.68 -10.09
C PHE A 225 -7.31 11.42 -9.40
N SER A 226 -6.12 11.53 -8.79
CA SER A 226 -5.50 10.45 -8.02
C SER A 226 -6.33 10.07 -6.79
N GLY A 227 -6.84 11.05 -6.03
CA GLY A 227 -7.71 10.81 -4.88
C GLY A 227 -8.96 10.03 -5.26
N VAL A 228 -9.70 10.45 -6.29
CA VAL A 228 -10.90 9.74 -6.76
C VAL A 228 -10.56 8.31 -7.19
N LEU A 229 -9.47 8.15 -7.95
CA LEU A 229 -9.06 6.85 -8.47
C LEU A 229 -8.67 5.86 -7.36
N TYR A 230 -7.85 6.26 -6.39
CA TYR A 230 -7.50 5.40 -5.26
C TYR A 230 -8.70 5.09 -4.36
N SER A 231 -9.64 6.04 -4.21
CA SER A 231 -10.89 5.83 -3.49
C SER A 231 -11.73 4.73 -4.14
N LEU A 232 -11.92 4.83 -5.46
CA LEU A 232 -12.64 3.85 -6.25
C LEU A 232 -11.97 2.47 -6.18
N LEU A 233 -10.65 2.42 -6.36
CA LEU A 233 -9.90 1.16 -6.30
C LEU A 233 -10.00 0.50 -4.93
N THR A 234 -9.94 1.27 -3.84
CA THR A 234 -10.10 0.74 -2.47
C THR A 234 -11.43 -0.01 -2.30
N VAL A 235 -12.52 0.59 -2.77
CA VAL A 235 -13.86 -0.02 -2.73
C VAL A 235 -13.94 -1.23 -3.65
N LEU A 236 -13.46 -1.11 -4.89
CA LEU A 236 -13.50 -2.19 -5.88
C LEU A 236 -12.73 -3.43 -5.42
N PHE A 237 -11.51 -3.25 -4.89
CA PHE A 237 -10.72 -4.36 -4.35
C PHE A 237 -11.47 -5.08 -3.22
N ALA A 238 -12.03 -4.33 -2.27
CA ALA A 238 -12.80 -4.92 -1.17
C ALA A 238 -14.01 -5.72 -1.67
N VAL A 239 -14.78 -5.17 -2.63
CA VAL A 239 -15.94 -5.86 -3.21
C VAL A 239 -15.53 -7.11 -4.00
N VAL A 240 -14.49 -7.02 -4.83
CA VAL A 240 -13.97 -8.15 -5.62
C VAL A 240 -13.44 -9.24 -4.68
N GLY A 241 -12.64 -8.88 -3.68
CA GLY A 241 -12.11 -9.80 -2.69
C GLY A 241 -13.22 -10.51 -1.91
N LEU A 242 -14.25 -9.77 -1.48
CA LEU A 242 -15.41 -10.36 -0.82
C LEU A 242 -16.12 -11.39 -1.72
N GLY A 243 -16.28 -11.07 -3.01
CA GLY A 243 -16.83 -11.99 -4.00
C GLY A 243 -16.00 -13.27 -4.17
N TYR A 244 -14.67 -13.16 -4.13
CA TYR A 244 -13.76 -14.31 -4.22
C TYR A 244 -13.87 -15.20 -2.99
N ILE A 245 -14.11 -14.61 -1.81
CA ILE A 245 -14.24 -15.35 -0.55
C ILE A 245 -15.61 -16.02 -0.41
N ILE A 246 -16.70 -15.28 -0.64
CA ILE A 246 -18.08 -15.74 -0.39
C ILE A 246 -18.62 -16.58 -1.56
N LEU A 247 -18.32 -16.19 -2.80
CA LEU A 247 -18.82 -16.83 -4.01
C LEU A 247 -17.67 -17.35 -4.91
N PRO A 248 -16.69 -18.12 -4.39
CA PRO A 248 -15.49 -18.48 -5.13
C PRO A 248 -15.79 -19.28 -6.40
N LYS A 249 -16.75 -20.20 -6.34
CA LYS A 249 -17.13 -21.02 -7.52
C LYS A 249 -17.69 -20.15 -8.64
N LEU A 250 -18.53 -19.19 -8.29
CA LEU A 250 -19.20 -18.32 -9.26
C LEU A 250 -18.20 -17.34 -9.87
N THR A 251 -17.43 -16.66 -9.03
CA THR A 251 -16.44 -15.67 -9.47
C THR A 251 -15.32 -16.31 -10.27
N LEU A 252 -14.83 -17.50 -9.87
CA LEU A 252 -13.85 -18.25 -10.65
C LEU A 252 -14.40 -18.70 -12.00
N LYS A 253 -15.65 -19.20 -12.04
CA LYS A 253 -16.32 -19.56 -13.31
C LYS A 253 -16.45 -18.33 -14.22
N TRP A 254 -16.89 -17.20 -13.69
CA TRP A 254 -17.10 -15.99 -14.49
C TRP A 254 -15.79 -15.27 -14.83
N ALA A 255 -14.70 -15.50 -14.11
CA ALA A 255 -13.38 -14.95 -14.43
C ALA A 255 -12.64 -15.83 -15.45
N LEU A 256 -12.51 -17.13 -15.17
CA LEU A 256 -11.64 -18.02 -15.94
C LEU A 256 -12.40 -19.11 -16.73
N GLY A 257 -13.73 -19.18 -16.62
CA GLY A 257 -14.53 -20.20 -17.32
C GLY A 257 -14.54 -21.56 -16.63
N TYR A 258 -14.02 -21.65 -15.41
CA TYR A 258 -13.73 -22.93 -14.76
C TYR A 258 -14.85 -23.51 -13.89
N HIS A 259 -14.95 -24.84 -13.89
CA HIS A 259 -15.91 -25.58 -13.09
C HIS A 259 -15.29 -26.25 -11.84
N ALA A 260 -15.51 -25.60 -10.69
CA ALA A 260 -15.76 -26.18 -9.37
C ALA A 260 -14.74 -27.17 -8.74
N GLY A 261 -13.46 -27.11 -9.09
CA GLY A 261 -12.40 -27.82 -8.35
C GLY A 261 -12.14 -27.20 -6.96
N LYS A 262 -12.28 -27.97 -5.87
CA LYS A 262 -11.98 -27.54 -4.48
C LYS A 262 -10.58 -26.92 -4.32
N ARG A 263 -9.62 -27.39 -5.12
CA ARG A 263 -8.22 -26.93 -5.12
C ARG A 263 -8.07 -25.54 -5.75
N ALA A 264 -8.76 -25.29 -6.86
CA ALA A 264 -8.78 -23.99 -7.51
C ALA A 264 -9.52 -22.95 -6.65
N ILE A 265 -10.62 -23.37 -5.99
CA ILE A 265 -11.35 -22.55 -5.02
C ILE A 265 -10.42 -22.04 -3.91
N PHE A 266 -9.55 -22.91 -3.38
CA PHE A 266 -8.60 -22.51 -2.35
C PHE A 266 -7.66 -21.40 -2.84
N LEU A 267 -7.03 -21.55 -4.01
CA LEU A 267 -6.12 -20.54 -4.56
C LEU A 267 -6.87 -19.23 -4.83
N TRP A 268 -8.08 -19.33 -5.38
CA TRP A 268 -8.93 -18.18 -5.66
C TRP A 268 -9.31 -17.41 -4.40
N GLN A 269 -9.64 -18.13 -3.32
CA GLN A 269 -9.91 -17.50 -2.03
C GLN A 269 -8.65 -16.88 -1.40
N TRP A 270 -7.48 -17.49 -1.58
CA TRP A 270 -6.22 -16.90 -1.10
C TRP A 270 -5.89 -15.60 -1.84
N ILE A 271 -6.02 -15.57 -3.17
CA ILE A 271 -5.96 -14.34 -3.96
C ILE A 271 -7.02 -13.34 -3.45
N GLY A 272 -8.24 -13.82 -3.20
CA GLY A 272 -9.34 -13.05 -2.65
C GLY A 272 -9.03 -12.39 -1.31
N SER A 273 -8.24 -13.04 -0.44
CA SER A 273 -7.75 -12.44 0.81
C SER A 273 -6.88 -11.21 0.53
N GLY A 274 -6.01 -11.29 -0.48
CA GLY A 274 -5.20 -10.16 -0.93
C GLY A 274 -6.08 -9.01 -1.44
N MET A 275 -7.06 -9.33 -2.29
CA MET A 275 -8.02 -8.34 -2.81
C MET A 275 -8.86 -7.72 -1.69
N LEU A 276 -9.21 -8.47 -0.65
CA LEU A 276 -10.10 -7.99 0.41
C LEU A 276 -9.38 -7.11 1.44
N PHE A 277 -8.10 -7.37 1.73
CA PHE A 277 -7.39 -6.71 2.83
C PHE A 277 -6.07 -6.04 2.45
N LEU A 278 -5.27 -6.68 1.59
CA LEU A 278 -3.96 -6.15 1.22
C LEU A 278 -4.10 -4.95 0.27
N PHE A 279 -4.73 -5.15 -0.89
CA PHE A 279 -4.85 -4.11 -1.91
C PHE A 279 -5.65 -2.89 -1.44
N PRO A 280 -6.78 -3.03 -0.71
CA PRO A 280 -7.48 -1.89 -0.12
C PRO A 280 -6.61 -1.09 0.84
N ALA A 281 -5.77 -1.75 1.65
CA ALA A 281 -4.87 -1.05 2.56
C ALA A 281 -3.77 -0.29 1.80
N ILE A 282 -3.26 -0.86 0.70
CA ILE A 282 -2.31 -0.20 -0.21
C ILE A 282 -2.96 1.03 -0.85
N THR A 283 -4.11 0.88 -1.49
CA THR A 283 -4.78 1.97 -2.21
C THR A 283 -5.30 3.04 -1.26
N TYR A 284 -5.80 2.68 -0.08
CA TYR A 284 -6.21 3.64 0.94
C TYR A 284 -5.01 4.44 1.48
N THR A 285 -3.87 3.79 1.66
CA THR A 285 -2.63 4.49 2.04
C THR A 285 -2.24 5.51 0.97
N CYS A 286 -2.30 5.13 -0.31
CA CYS A 286 -2.05 6.04 -1.43
C CYS A 286 -3.11 7.16 -1.52
N LEU A 287 -4.37 6.87 -1.20
CA LEU A 287 -5.45 7.87 -1.12
C LEU A 287 -5.13 8.95 -0.08
N GLU A 288 -4.83 8.55 1.16
CA GLU A 288 -4.53 9.49 2.24
C GLU A 288 -3.29 10.34 1.93
N ARG A 289 -2.23 9.72 1.40
CA ARG A 289 -1.04 10.46 0.92
C ARG A 289 -1.36 11.36 -0.27
N GLY A 290 -2.26 10.96 -1.16
CA GLY A 290 -2.76 11.78 -2.28
C GLY A 290 -3.50 13.02 -1.82
N ILE A 291 -4.41 12.89 -0.87
CA ILE A 291 -5.16 14.02 -0.29
C ILE A 291 -4.20 15.01 0.38
N GLN A 292 -3.12 14.50 1.01
CA GLN A 292 -2.07 15.29 1.65
C GLN A 292 -1.05 15.90 0.66
N GLY A 293 -1.11 15.58 -0.63
CA GLY A 293 -0.10 16.03 -1.60
C GLY A 293 1.28 15.38 -1.41
N ALA A 294 1.33 14.22 -0.76
CA ALA A 294 2.54 13.50 -0.36
C ALA A 294 2.77 12.19 -1.14
N LEU A 295 2.19 12.05 -2.34
CA LEU A 295 2.39 10.86 -3.20
C LEU A 295 3.83 10.69 -3.69
N TRP A 296 4.62 11.76 -3.67
CA TRP A 296 6.03 11.75 -4.06
C TRP A 296 6.92 10.99 -3.05
N GLY A 297 6.46 10.81 -1.81
CA GLY A 297 7.24 10.17 -0.75
C GLY A 297 7.56 8.69 -0.99
N THR A 298 8.60 8.18 -0.33
CA THR A 298 9.12 6.82 -0.56
C THR A 298 8.10 5.70 -0.31
N VAL A 299 7.28 5.82 0.74
CA VAL A 299 6.24 4.82 1.06
C VAL A 299 5.18 4.73 -0.03
N PRO A 300 4.47 5.81 -0.43
CA PRO A 300 3.50 5.74 -1.52
C PRO A 300 4.13 5.34 -2.86
N LYS A 301 5.39 5.72 -3.16
CA LYS A 301 6.10 5.21 -4.35
C LYS A 301 6.26 3.69 -4.31
N THR A 302 6.76 3.17 -3.19
CA THR A 302 6.93 1.72 -2.97
C THR A 302 5.60 0.98 -3.14
N LEU A 303 4.54 1.50 -2.54
CA LEU A 303 3.20 0.92 -2.64
C LEU A 303 2.64 0.98 -4.08
N ASN A 304 2.94 2.01 -4.85
CA ASN A 304 2.59 2.05 -6.26
C ASN A 304 3.41 1.06 -7.11
N VAL A 305 4.66 0.74 -6.74
CA VAL A 305 5.39 -0.39 -7.36
C VAL A 305 4.66 -1.71 -7.10
N ALA A 306 4.08 -1.92 -5.91
CA ALA A 306 3.28 -3.09 -5.62
C ALA A 306 2.06 -3.19 -6.56
N LEU A 307 1.30 -2.08 -6.70
CA LEU A 307 0.16 -2.01 -7.62
C LEU A 307 0.57 -2.21 -9.08
N LEU A 308 1.70 -1.64 -9.50
CA LEU A 308 2.25 -1.82 -10.84
C LEU A 308 2.53 -3.29 -11.12
N VAL A 309 3.33 -3.94 -10.26
CA VAL A 309 3.68 -5.36 -10.42
C VAL A 309 2.41 -6.23 -10.43
N ALA A 310 1.49 -6.01 -9.49
CA ALA A 310 0.23 -6.75 -9.44
C ALA A 310 -0.57 -6.60 -10.74
N SER A 311 -0.72 -5.36 -11.22
CA SER A 311 -1.50 -5.07 -12.41
C SER A 311 -0.92 -5.70 -13.67
N LEU A 312 0.41 -5.70 -13.84
CA LEU A 312 1.05 -6.34 -14.99
C LEU A 312 0.77 -7.84 -15.01
N PHE A 313 0.93 -8.53 -13.89
CA PHE A 313 0.62 -9.97 -13.82
C PHE A 313 -0.85 -10.26 -14.09
N HIS A 314 -1.77 -9.55 -13.44
CA HIS A 314 -3.20 -9.81 -13.65
C HIS A 314 -3.66 -9.46 -15.06
N ILE A 315 -3.15 -8.39 -15.67
CA ILE A 315 -3.43 -8.02 -17.06
C ILE A 315 -2.87 -9.09 -18.01
N LEU A 316 -1.67 -9.60 -17.76
CA LEU A 316 -1.09 -10.66 -18.58
C LEU A 316 -1.92 -11.94 -18.51
N GLU A 317 -2.26 -12.41 -17.32
CA GLU A 317 -3.02 -13.66 -17.14
C GLU A 317 -4.48 -13.52 -17.63
N PHE A 318 -5.18 -12.44 -17.29
CA PHE A 318 -6.55 -12.22 -17.77
C PHE A 318 -6.58 -11.90 -19.27
N GLY A 319 -5.60 -11.16 -19.76
CA GLY A 319 -5.44 -10.84 -21.17
C GLY A 319 -5.15 -12.08 -22.01
N SER A 320 -4.33 -13.01 -21.51
CA SER A 320 -4.08 -14.28 -22.21
C SER A 320 -5.34 -15.12 -22.30
N VAL A 321 -6.09 -15.29 -21.21
CA VAL A 321 -7.36 -16.04 -21.21
C VAL A 321 -8.38 -15.40 -22.17
N LEU A 322 -8.46 -14.07 -22.19
CA LEU A 322 -9.35 -13.35 -23.08
C LEU A 322 -8.99 -13.56 -24.56
N ALA A 323 -7.69 -13.56 -24.87
CA ALA A 323 -7.18 -13.72 -26.22
C ALA A 323 -7.32 -15.15 -26.77
N THR A 324 -7.14 -16.17 -25.91
CA THR A 324 -7.14 -17.57 -26.34
C THR A 324 -8.51 -18.23 -26.29
N GLU A 325 -9.34 -17.91 -25.29
CA GLU A 325 -10.59 -18.64 -25.04
C GLU A 325 -11.87 -17.79 -25.17
N GLY A 326 -11.74 -16.48 -25.39
CA GLY A 326 -12.85 -15.55 -25.58
C GLY A 326 -13.72 -15.30 -24.33
N ILE A 327 -14.80 -14.53 -24.50
CA ILE A 327 -15.63 -14.00 -23.39
C ILE A 327 -16.77 -14.95 -22.98
N SER A 328 -17.18 -15.89 -23.83
CA SER A 328 -18.41 -16.67 -23.61
C SER A 328 -18.37 -17.43 -22.26
N GLY A 329 -19.32 -17.11 -21.36
CA GLY A 329 -19.39 -17.67 -20.01
C GLY A 329 -18.43 -17.04 -18.98
N ARG A 330 -17.53 -16.15 -19.40
CA ARG A 330 -16.53 -15.43 -18.59
C ARG A 330 -16.91 -13.96 -18.38
N TRP A 331 -18.11 -13.71 -17.87
CA TRP A 331 -18.69 -12.37 -17.75
C TRP A 331 -17.94 -11.42 -16.81
N LEU A 332 -17.19 -11.94 -15.85
CA LEU A 332 -16.42 -11.14 -14.90
C LEU A 332 -15.03 -10.76 -15.47
N LEU A 333 -14.53 -11.49 -16.48
CA LEU A 333 -13.20 -11.29 -17.04
C LEU A 333 -12.96 -9.86 -17.58
N PRO A 334 -13.84 -9.26 -18.41
CA PRO A 334 -13.62 -7.89 -18.89
C PRO A 334 -13.63 -6.86 -17.77
N VAL A 335 -14.44 -7.07 -16.73
CA VAL A 335 -14.53 -6.19 -15.56
C VAL A 335 -13.22 -6.25 -14.76
N LEU A 336 -12.69 -7.46 -14.53
CA LEU A 336 -11.42 -7.65 -13.84
C LEU A 336 -10.26 -7.07 -14.64
N LEU A 337 -10.24 -7.26 -15.96
CA LEU A 337 -9.22 -6.67 -16.83
C LEU A 337 -9.26 -5.13 -16.75
N GLY A 338 -10.45 -4.53 -16.87
CA GLY A 338 -10.63 -3.08 -16.71
C GLY A 338 -10.21 -2.57 -15.33
N HIS A 339 -10.51 -3.31 -14.26
CA HIS A 339 -10.09 -2.99 -12.89
C HIS A 339 -8.57 -2.99 -12.74
N TRP A 340 -7.86 -3.96 -13.34
CA TRP A 340 -6.40 -4.00 -13.29
C TRP A 340 -5.74 -2.97 -14.20
N VAL A 341 -6.35 -2.62 -15.33
CA VAL A 341 -5.91 -1.47 -16.15
C VAL A 341 -6.06 -0.17 -15.36
N ALA A 342 -7.16 0.03 -14.64
CA ALA A 342 -7.33 1.19 -13.76
C ALA A 342 -6.28 1.21 -12.63
N THR A 343 -5.95 0.04 -12.08
CA THR A 343 -4.88 -0.11 -11.08
C THR A 343 -3.51 0.23 -11.67
N LEU A 344 -3.22 -0.20 -12.90
CA LEU A 344 -1.99 0.15 -13.62
C LEU A 344 -1.89 1.67 -13.80
N LEU A 345 -2.96 2.32 -14.25
CA LEU A 345 -3.00 3.78 -14.41
C LEU A 345 -2.78 4.50 -13.07
N ALA A 346 -3.42 4.04 -12.00
CA ALA A 346 -3.21 4.60 -10.65
C ALA A 346 -1.74 4.47 -10.24
N SER A 347 -1.14 3.31 -10.48
CA SER A 347 0.26 3.05 -10.15
C SER A 347 1.22 3.98 -10.89
N ILE A 348 1.00 4.20 -12.19
CA ILE A 348 1.80 5.11 -13.01
C ILE A 348 1.66 6.54 -12.46
N LEU A 349 0.44 6.99 -12.18
CA LEU A 349 0.20 8.34 -11.63
C LEU A 349 0.89 8.54 -10.28
N GLY A 350 0.82 7.55 -9.38
CA GLY A 350 1.55 7.60 -8.12
C GLY A 350 3.06 7.64 -8.31
N LEU A 351 3.59 6.84 -9.23
CA LEU A 351 5.01 6.82 -9.58
C LEU A 351 5.48 8.09 -10.30
N SER A 352 4.59 8.80 -10.99
CA SER A 352 4.86 10.07 -11.65
C SER A 352 4.67 11.29 -10.75
N ALA A 353 4.14 11.14 -9.53
CA ALA A 353 3.97 12.27 -8.61
C ALA A 353 5.31 12.93 -8.24
N GLU A 354 5.46 14.22 -8.55
CA GLU A 354 6.69 14.98 -8.30
C GLU A 354 6.70 15.62 -6.91
N GLU A 355 7.91 15.85 -6.41
CA GLU A 355 8.12 16.61 -5.19
C GLU A 355 7.79 18.10 -5.45
N PRO A 356 6.94 18.74 -4.63
CA PRO A 356 6.67 20.16 -4.77
C PRO A 356 7.95 20.97 -4.60
N THR A 357 8.16 22.00 -5.41
CA THR A 357 9.35 22.87 -5.37
C THR A 357 9.57 23.63 -4.04
N ALA A 358 8.61 23.56 -3.10
CA ALA A 358 8.69 24.12 -1.76
C ALA A 358 8.58 23.07 -0.64
N ALA A 359 8.52 21.77 -0.98
CA ALA A 359 8.48 20.70 0.00
C ALA A 359 9.91 20.40 0.46
N TYR A 360 10.37 21.09 1.50
CA TYR A 360 11.41 20.49 2.32
C TYR A 360 10.72 19.40 3.15
N GLU A 361 11.00 18.13 2.87
CA GLU A 361 10.82 17.09 3.90
C GLU A 361 11.69 17.56 5.07
N TYR A 362 11.10 18.16 6.12
CA TYR A 362 11.80 18.29 7.38
C TYR A 362 11.93 16.87 7.92
N GLU A 363 13.01 16.22 7.49
CA GLU A 363 13.43 14.90 7.91
C GLU A 363 14.37 15.14 9.09
N PRO A 364 13.93 14.98 10.37
CA PRO A 364 14.85 15.13 11.49
C PRO A 364 15.88 14.01 11.40
N LEU A 365 17.03 14.34 10.81
CA LEU A 365 18.23 13.55 10.89
C LEU A 365 18.61 13.44 12.37
N ARG A 366 18.94 12.22 12.79
CA ARG A 366 19.45 11.91 14.14
C ARG A 366 20.48 12.95 14.57
N GLY A 367 20.19 13.72 15.62
CA GLY A 367 21.20 14.42 16.40
C GLY A 367 20.94 15.89 16.70
N GLU A 368 19.96 16.55 16.09
CA GLU A 368 19.63 17.92 16.51
C GLU A 368 18.76 17.90 17.78
N PRO A 369 19.21 18.53 18.89
CA PRO A 369 18.34 18.74 20.03
C PRO A 369 17.16 19.60 19.57
N ALA A 370 15.95 19.17 19.91
CA ALA A 370 14.77 20.01 19.77
C ALA A 370 15.05 21.33 20.50
N MET A 371 15.29 22.40 19.74
CA MET A 371 15.40 23.72 20.32
C MET A 371 14.00 24.11 20.79
N VAL A 372 13.89 24.23 22.11
CA VAL A 372 12.71 24.62 22.90
C VAL A 372 12.18 25.98 22.46
#